data_AF-A0A662RJR8-F1
#
_entry.id   AF-A0A662RJR8-F1
#
_cell.length_a   1.000
_cell.length_b   1.000
_cell.length_c   1.000
_cell.angle_alpha   90.00
_cell.angle_beta   90.00
_cell.angle_gamma   90.00
#
_symmetry.space_group_name_H-M   'P 1'
#
loop_
_entity.id
_entity.type
_entity.pdbx_description
1 polymer ?
#
loop_
_entity_poly.entity_id
_entity_poly.type
_entity_poly.pdbx_seq_one_letter_code
_entity_poly.pdbx_strand_id
1 'polypeptide(L)'
;MEHKLISHSLDHPLTLEDHIYQVCRAAKYLVSQKSLDFNGISKEQIVELCTLIALCHDFGKSTAFFQEYIRSKRDGTEYEGNAMDKSHSLISAFFGWHITEKWISRNDLLAEHWESFLPFAVFLAIDGHHGRYKSIEDVLKSIDGNYNLVGRQIDKLQPEIYEYESSGFKLSDGKDFSIATINSIYGKIRRLNRKYRKIDLDIQIEHRILALFIYSILLESDKAYLASDNPKQYERDPRDIPDDLVDRYLKTLNTEGDINEERGRAYEETISDVGIFPLTERIHSITLPTGLGKTLLSASWVLKLRKRIEREDVVAPKIIVSLPFFSIIEQTDDVYKKFLGALYEKDKDRLYMPRYSISDFEYQNG
;
A
#
# COMPACT_ATOMS: atom_id res chain seq x y z
N MET A 1 -6.00 31.93 -8.31
CA MET A 1 -5.15 32.11 -9.51
C MET A 1 -5.37 30.89 -10.38
N GLU A 2 -5.12 30.96 -11.68
CA GLU A 2 -5.21 29.76 -12.53
C GLU A 2 -3.91 28.97 -12.35
N HIS A 3 -4.01 27.75 -11.81
CA HIS A 3 -2.85 26.87 -11.58
C HIS A 3 -2.35 26.29 -12.90
N LYS A 4 -1.03 26.38 -13.16
CA LYS A 4 -0.39 26.14 -14.46
C LYS A 4 0.57 24.96 -14.47
N LEU A 5 0.92 24.41 -13.31
CA LEU A 5 1.78 23.22 -13.25
C LEU A 5 1.01 21.99 -13.74
N ILE A 6 1.64 21.22 -14.63
CA ILE A 6 1.04 20.02 -15.25
C ILE A 6 1.61 18.78 -14.56
N SER A 7 0.74 17.81 -14.25
CA SER A 7 1.15 16.49 -13.76
C SER A 7 1.31 15.47 -14.89
N HIS A 8 0.33 15.41 -15.80
CA HIS A 8 0.25 14.43 -16.88
C HIS A 8 -0.13 15.07 -18.22
N SER A 9 0.52 14.65 -19.30
CA SER A 9 0.22 15.04 -20.67
C SER A 9 -0.77 14.05 -21.31
N LEU A 10 -2.06 14.18 -20.96
CA LEU A 10 -3.17 13.50 -21.64
C LEU A 10 -3.82 14.48 -22.66
N ASP A 11 -4.75 14.00 -23.48
CA ASP A 11 -5.52 14.83 -24.43
C ASP A 11 -6.16 16.06 -23.74
N HIS A 12 -6.51 15.91 -22.46
CA HIS A 12 -6.76 17.00 -21.52
C HIS A 12 -5.69 16.98 -20.41
N PRO A 13 -4.76 17.94 -20.36
CA PRO A 13 -3.70 17.95 -19.35
C PRO A 13 -4.27 18.05 -17.94
N LEU A 14 -3.91 17.10 -17.07
CA LEU A 14 -4.28 17.16 -15.65
C LEU A 14 -3.32 18.10 -14.93
N THR A 15 -3.87 19.11 -14.25
CA THR A 15 -3.07 20.02 -13.43
C THR A 15 -2.45 19.27 -12.25
N LEU A 16 -1.31 19.76 -11.77
CA LEU A 16 -0.63 19.17 -10.61
C LEU A 16 -1.46 19.32 -9.34
N GLU A 17 -2.17 20.43 -9.18
CA GLU A 17 -3.07 20.63 -8.05
C GLU A 17 -4.22 19.62 -8.05
N ASP A 18 -4.93 19.47 -9.18
CA ASP A 18 -6.04 18.53 -9.31
C ASP A 18 -5.59 17.09 -9.06
N HIS A 19 -4.44 16.71 -9.63
CA HIS A 19 -3.81 15.40 -9.41
C HIS A 19 -3.58 15.16 -7.92
N ILE A 20 -2.86 16.06 -7.25
CA ILE A 20 -2.56 15.93 -5.82
C ILE A 20 -3.84 15.86 -5.00
N TYR A 21 -4.85 16.68 -5.31
CA TYR A 21 -6.13 16.66 -4.62
C TYR A 21 -6.86 15.31 -4.77
N GLN A 22 -6.87 14.74 -5.99
CA GLN A 22 -7.46 13.43 -6.26
C GLN A 22 -6.73 12.31 -5.48
N VAL A 23 -5.40 12.30 -5.49
CA VAL A 23 -4.58 11.33 -4.75
C VAL A 23 -4.81 11.46 -3.24
N CYS A 24 -4.88 12.68 -2.70
CA CYS A 24 -5.19 12.90 -1.28
C CYS A 24 -6.57 12.34 -0.88
N ARG A 25 -7.59 12.55 -1.70
CA ARG A 25 -8.94 12.01 -1.45
C ARG A 25 -8.95 10.49 -1.49
N ALA A 26 -8.28 9.90 -2.48
CA ALA A 26 -8.15 8.45 -2.60
C ALA A 26 -7.40 7.85 -1.39
N ALA A 27 -6.27 8.43 -1.00
CA ALA A 27 -5.50 7.97 0.17
C ALA A 27 -6.34 7.98 1.46
N LYS A 28 -7.08 9.07 1.71
CA LYS A 28 -8.00 9.17 2.85
C LYS A 28 -9.10 8.12 2.83
N TYR A 29 -9.74 7.94 1.68
CA TYR A 29 -10.76 6.91 1.51
C TYR A 29 -10.18 5.53 1.79
N LEU A 30 -9.05 5.17 1.18
CA LEU A 30 -8.42 3.85 1.34
C LEU A 30 -8.08 3.53 2.80
N VAL A 31 -7.54 4.50 3.55
CA VAL A 31 -7.22 4.34 4.98
C VAL A 31 -8.49 4.24 5.83
N SER A 32 -9.55 4.97 5.49
CA SER A 32 -10.83 4.92 6.23
C SER A 32 -11.42 3.51 6.28
N GLN A 33 -11.21 2.73 5.22
CA GLN A 33 -11.70 1.35 5.05
C GLN A 33 -10.86 0.30 5.80
N LYS A 34 -9.88 0.71 6.61
CA LYS A 34 -8.99 -0.21 7.33
C LYS A 34 -9.21 -0.13 8.84
N SER A 35 -9.16 -1.29 9.50
CA SER A 35 -8.94 -1.38 10.95
C SER A 35 -7.43 -1.39 11.18
N LEU A 36 -6.93 -0.39 11.92
CA LEU A 36 -5.49 -0.18 12.16
C LEU A 36 -5.27 -0.10 13.67
N ASP A 37 -4.33 -0.88 14.16
CA ASP A 37 -3.98 -0.99 15.58
C ASP A 37 -2.45 -1.05 15.68
N PHE A 38 -1.83 0.14 15.63
CA PHE A 38 -0.39 0.30 15.80
C PHE A 38 -0.13 0.92 17.18
N ASN A 39 0.86 0.40 17.88
CA ASN A 39 1.23 0.88 19.20
C ASN A 39 1.84 2.28 19.10
N GLY A 40 1.32 3.25 19.86
CA GLY A 40 1.90 4.59 19.94
C GLY A 40 1.64 5.51 18.74
N ILE A 41 0.72 5.14 17.84
CA ILE A 41 0.22 6.02 16.76
C ILE A 41 -1.27 5.74 16.47
N SER A 42 -2.10 6.78 16.49
CA SER A 42 -3.54 6.65 16.24
C SER A 42 -3.88 6.48 14.76
N LYS A 43 -5.08 5.94 14.46
CA LYS A 43 -5.60 5.85 13.09
C LYS A 43 -5.70 7.24 12.44
N GLU A 44 -6.11 8.25 13.19
CA GLU A 44 -6.21 9.64 12.74
C GLU A 44 -4.85 10.18 12.30
N GLN A 45 -3.80 9.93 13.10
CA GLN A 45 -2.43 10.30 12.74
C GLN A 45 -1.93 9.56 11.49
N ILE A 46 -2.31 8.29 11.30
CA ILE A 46 -1.98 7.56 10.07
C ILE A 46 -2.71 8.16 8.85
N VAL A 47 -3.98 8.58 9.00
CA VAL A 47 -4.73 9.27 7.93
C VAL A 47 -4.04 10.59 7.56
N GLU A 48 -3.62 11.37 8.56
CA GLU A 48 -2.86 12.61 8.36
C GLU A 48 -1.55 12.35 7.62
N LEU A 49 -0.77 11.35 8.07
CA LEU A 49 0.49 10.98 7.45
C LEU A 49 0.31 10.54 5.98
N CYS A 50 -0.67 9.69 5.68
CA CYS A 50 -0.98 9.29 4.31
C CYS A 50 -1.41 10.48 3.43
N THR A 51 -2.14 11.44 4.01
CA THR A 51 -2.54 12.66 3.30
C THR A 51 -1.33 13.55 3.02
N LEU A 52 -0.41 13.70 3.97
CA LEU A 52 0.84 14.44 3.82
C LEU A 52 1.72 13.82 2.74
N ILE A 53 1.85 12.48 2.72
CA ILE A 53 2.57 11.74 1.68
C ILE A 53 1.95 12.02 0.31
N ALA A 54 0.63 11.89 0.17
CA ALA A 54 -0.09 12.19 -1.07
C ALA A 54 0.08 13.65 -1.51
N LEU A 55 0.09 14.60 -0.57
CA LEU A 55 0.31 16.03 -0.87
C LEU A 55 1.74 16.30 -1.37
N CYS A 56 2.73 15.55 -0.88
CA CYS A 56 4.15 15.79 -1.17
C CYS A 56 4.73 14.94 -2.31
N HIS A 57 4.11 13.82 -2.69
CA HIS A 57 4.76 12.79 -3.53
C HIS A 57 5.28 13.31 -4.88
N ASP A 58 4.55 14.24 -5.47
CA ASP A 58 4.84 14.85 -6.77
C ASP A 58 5.36 16.30 -6.66
N PHE A 59 5.80 16.74 -5.47
CA PHE A 59 6.38 18.08 -5.26
C PHE A 59 7.45 18.43 -6.31
N GLY A 60 8.34 17.49 -6.66
CA GLY A 60 9.38 17.67 -7.67
C GLY A 60 8.87 17.90 -9.09
N LYS A 61 7.61 17.59 -9.40
CA LYS A 61 6.99 17.95 -10.69
C LYS A 61 6.86 19.47 -10.86
N SER A 62 6.96 20.23 -9.78
CA SER A 62 7.00 21.70 -9.83
C SER A 62 8.32 22.28 -10.35
N THR A 63 9.36 21.48 -10.55
CA THR A 63 10.62 21.97 -11.10
C THR A 63 10.44 22.43 -12.55
N ALA A 64 11.12 23.51 -12.95
CA ALA A 64 11.13 23.96 -14.34
C ALA A 64 11.55 22.83 -15.31
N PHE A 65 12.50 21.98 -14.90
CA PHE A 65 12.95 20.82 -15.67
C PHE A 65 11.82 19.83 -15.98
N PHE A 66 11.01 19.47 -14.97
CA PHE A 66 9.86 18.59 -15.19
C PHE A 66 8.79 19.28 -16.06
N GLN A 67 8.53 20.56 -15.81
CA GLN A 67 7.51 21.30 -16.55
C GLN A 67 7.87 21.49 -18.03
N GLU A 68 9.15 21.70 -18.35
CA GLU A 68 9.64 21.71 -19.75
C GLU A 68 9.43 20.35 -20.41
N TYR A 69 9.78 19.26 -19.72
CA TYR A 69 9.58 17.90 -20.21
C TYR A 69 8.11 17.56 -20.47
N ILE A 70 7.21 17.82 -19.53
CA ILE A 70 5.81 17.42 -19.67
C ILE A 70 5.08 18.27 -20.72
N ARG A 71 5.48 19.53 -20.90
CA ARG A 71 4.99 20.40 -21.98
C ARG A 71 5.46 19.92 -23.34
N SER A 72 6.72 19.50 -23.48
CA SER A 72 7.20 18.95 -24.75
C SER A 72 6.43 17.69 -25.14
N LYS A 73 6.07 16.85 -24.16
CA LYS A 73 5.20 15.68 -24.39
C LYS A 73 3.79 16.07 -24.84
N ARG A 74 3.18 17.07 -24.20
CA ARG A 74 1.86 17.60 -24.59
C ARG A 74 1.88 18.19 -26.00
N ASP A 75 2.92 18.96 -26.32
CA ASP A 75 3.02 19.72 -27.57
C ASP A 75 3.58 18.87 -28.72
N GLY A 76 3.95 17.61 -28.47
CA GLY A 76 4.52 16.69 -29.46
C GLY A 76 5.93 17.11 -29.93
N THR A 77 6.65 17.88 -29.14
CA THR A 77 7.99 18.40 -29.47
C THR A 77 9.10 17.56 -28.84
N GLU A 78 10.29 17.63 -29.45
CA GLU A 78 11.48 16.96 -28.91
C GLU A 78 11.91 17.62 -27.59
N TYR A 79 12.21 16.79 -26.59
CA TYR A 79 12.74 17.25 -25.32
C TYR A 79 14.27 17.34 -25.39
N GLU A 80 14.80 18.56 -25.32
CA GLU A 80 16.25 18.83 -25.43
C GLU A 80 16.97 18.85 -24.06
N GLY A 81 16.23 18.76 -22.96
CA GLY A 81 16.78 18.80 -21.60
C GLY A 81 17.46 17.50 -21.18
N ASN A 82 18.19 17.54 -20.06
CA ASN A 82 18.80 16.34 -19.49
C ASN A 82 17.72 15.38 -18.96
N ALA A 83 17.81 14.10 -19.32
CA ALA A 83 16.86 13.07 -18.90
C ALA A 83 16.84 12.83 -17.38
N MET A 84 17.95 13.10 -16.67
CA MET A 84 18.03 12.98 -15.21
C MET A 84 17.35 14.14 -14.49
N ASP A 85 17.41 15.35 -15.07
CA ASP A 85 16.94 16.57 -14.41
C ASP A 85 15.41 16.60 -14.21
N LYS A 86 14.67 15.87 -15.04
CA LYS A 86 13.21 15.69 -14.93
C LYS A 86 12.77 14.64 -13.89
N SER A 87 13.69 13.91 -13.25
CA SER A 87 13.31 12.95 -12.20
C SER A 87 12.78 13.70 -10.98
N HIS A 88 11.63 13.33 -10.42
CA HIS A 88 11.01 14.13 -9.36
C HIS A 88 10.92 13.43 -8.00
N SER A 89 10.99 12.10 -7.96
CA SER A 89 10.74 11.32 -6.74
C SER A 89 11.69 11.66 -5.60
N LEU A 90 12.99 11.85 -5.87
CA LEU A 90 13.99 12.07 -4.83
C LEU A 90 13.85 13.43 -4.14
N ILE A 91 13.67 14.52 -4.90
CA ILE A 91 13.44 15.85 -4.30
C ILE A 91 12.09 15.88 -3.55
N SER A 92 11.05 15.24 -4.09
CA SER A 92 9.78 15.07 -3.39
C SER A 92 9.95 14.32 -2.07
N ALA A 93 10.80 13.28 -2.02
CA ALA A 93 11.03 12.49 -0.82
C ALA A 93 11.73 13.29 0.28
N PHE A 94 12.72 14.12 -0.08
CA PHE A 94 13.34 15.05 0.86
C PHE A 94 12.34 16.09 1.38
N PHE A 95 11.50 16.63 0.50
CA PHE A 95 10.46 17.57 0.89
C PHE A 95 9.42 16.92 1.80
N GLY A 96 8.98 15.70 1.50
CA GLY A 96 8.06 14.93 2.34
C GLY A 96 8.64 14.62 3.72
N TRP A 97 9.93 14.27 3.82
CA TRP A 97 10.61 14.16 5.12
C TRP A 97 10.53 15.49 5.88
N HIS A 98 10.88 16.60 5.25
CA HIS A 98 10.88 17.93 5.87
C HIS A 98 9.51 18.32 6.43
N ILE A 99 8.44 18.14 5.66
CA ILE A 99 7.07 18.39 6.13
C ILE A 99 6.68 17.43 7.27
N THR A 100 7.12 16.17 7.22
CA THR A 100 6.85 15.19 8.27
C THR A 100 7.48 15.59 9.60
N GLU A 101 8.69 16.16 9.61
CA GLU A 101 9.31 16.65 10.86
C GLU A 101 8.49 17.78 11.49
N LYS A 102 7.91 18.66 10.66
CA LYS A 102 7.00 19.72 11.14
C LYS A 102 5.69 19.16 11.67
N TRP A 103 5.15 18.14 11.01
CA TRP A 103 3.96 17.43 11.48
C TRP A 103 4.21 16.74 12.83
N ILE A 104 5.35 16.07 13.00
CA ILE A 104 5.74 15.43 14.28
C ILE A 104 5.81 16.47 15.40
N SER A 105 6.41 17.64 15.17
CA SER A 105 6.50 18.70 16.19
C SER A 105 5.17 19.28 16.66
N ARG A 106 4.06 18.94 15.96
CA ARG A 106 2.69 19.35 16.30
C ARG A 106 1.89 18.19 16.93
N ASN A 107 2.50 17.02 17.09
CA ASN A 107 1.86 15.77 17.52
C ASN A 107 2.49 15.23 18.81
N ASP A 108 2.14 15.83 19.95
CA ASP A 108 2.75 15.54 21.27
C ASP A 108 2.44 14.14 21.84
N LEU A 109 1.53 13.38 21.22
CA LEU A 109 1.12 12.04 21.68
C LEU A 109 1.77 10.90 20.88
N LEU A 110 2.65 11.22 19.93
CA LEU A 110 3.35 10.23 19.12
C LEU A 110 4.49 9.57 19.92
N ALA A 111 4.61 8.24 19.86
CA ALA A 111 5.69 7.56 20.57
C ALA A 111 7.08 7.84 19.94
N GLU A 112 8.13 7.91 20.76
CA GLU A 112 9.50 8.30 20.35
C GLU A 112 10.06 7.47 19.17
N HIS A 113 9.76 6.17 19.14
CA HIS A 113 10.21 5.29 18.05
C HIS A 113 9.59 5.68 16.70
N TRP A 114 8.39 6.25 16.69
CA TRP A 114 7.75 6.79 15.49
C TRP A 114 8.35 8.13 15.09
N GLU A 115 8.61 9.04 16.04
CA GLU A 115 9.26 10.32 15.75
C GLU A 115 10.57 10.13 15.00
N SER A 116 11.34 9.11 15.39
CA SER A 116 12.63 8.78 14.80
C SER A 116 12.55 8.10 13.43
N PHE A 117 11.42 7.45 13.11
CA PHE A 117 11.31 6.56 11.95
C PHE A 117 10.35 7.06 10.86
N LEU A 118 9.23 7.70 11.22
CA LEU A 118 8.21 8.13 10.26
C LEU A 118 8.76 9.03 9.15
N PRO A 119 9.66 10.00 9.39
CA PRO A 119 10.23 10.79 8.30
C PRO A 119 10.94 9.93 7.25
N PHE A 120 11.61 8.86 7.68
CA PHE A 120 12.26 7.90 6.78
C PHE A 120 11.25 7.01 6.05
N ALA A 121 10.19 6.58 6.73
CA ALA A 121 9.11 5.82 6.10
C ALA A 121 8.42 6.63 4.99
N VAL A 122 8.14 7.92 5.23
CA VAL A 122 7.62 8.87 4.25
C VAL A 122 8.58 9.05 3.07
N PHE A 123 9.87 9.25 3.36
CA PHE A 123 10.89 9.35 2.32
C PHE A 123 10.91 8.10 1.43
N LEU A 124 10.88 6.90 2.02
CA LEU A 124 10.87 5.64 1.27
C LEU A 124 9.63 5.50 0.40
N ALA A 125 8.46 5.87 0.93
CA ALA A 125 7.21 5.79 0.18
C ALA A 125 7.25 6.70 -1.06
N ILE A 126 7.68 7.95 -0.89
CA ILE A 126 7.75 8.94 -1.97
C ILE A 126 8.91 8.65 -2.93
N ASP A 127 10.09 8.26 -2.47
CA ASP A 127 11.19 7.96 -3.42
C ASP A 127 10.88 6.70 -4.24
N GLY A 128 10.14 5.75 -3.67
CA GLY A 128 9.82 4.46 -4.26
C GLY A 128 8.62 4.43 -5.21
N HIS A 129 7.74 5.45 -5.25
CA HIS A 129 6.43 5.33 -5.92
C HIS A 129 6.46 5.03 -7.44
N HIS A 130 7.56 5.36 -8.12
CA HIS A 130 7.81 5.01 -9.54
C HIS A 130 8.64 3.73 -9.73
N GLY A 131 9.01 3.04 -8.66
CA GLY A 131 9.93 1.90 -8.74
C GLY A 131 9.71 0.89 -7.63
N ARG A 132 10.80 0.56 -6.94
CA ARG A 132 10.82 -0.48 -5.88
C ARG A 132 11.03 0.14 -4.51
N TYR A 133 10.53 -0.56 -3.49
CA TYR A 133 10.83 -0.25 -2.11
C TYR A 133 12.32 -0.50 -1.81
N LYS A 134 13.07 0.57 -1.48
CA LYS A 134 14.53 0.54 -1.29
C LYS A 134 14.94 0.13 0.13
N SER A 135 16.13 -0.44 0.28
CA SER A 135 16.81 -0.55 1.59
C SER A 135 17.42 0.80 2.01
N ILE A 136 17.82 0.92 3.28
CA ILE A 136 18.50 2.14 3.77
C ILE A 136 19.81 2.36 3.02
N GLU A 137 20.56 1.30 2.74
CA GLU A 137 21.80 1.36 1.97
C GLU A 137 21.57 1.80 0.52
N ASP A 138 20.50 1.32 -0.12
CA ASP A 138 20.13 1.73 -1.48
C ASP A 138 19.72 3.21 -1.52
N VAL A 139 19.00 3.69 -0.50
CA VAL A 139 18.67 5.12 -0.35
C VAL A 139 19.94 5.97 -0.23
N LEU A 140 20.89 5.58 0.63
CA LEU A 140 22.13 6.34 0.82
C LEU A 140 22.93 6.44 -0.49
N LYS A 141 23.08 5.33 -1.23
CA LYS A 141 23.74 5.32 -2.54
C LYS A 141 23.01 6.22 -3.55
N SER A 142 21.68 6.19 -3.55
CA SER A 142 20.84 7.04 -4.41
C SER A 142 21.06 8.52 -4.12
N ILE A 143 21.16 8.90 -2.84
CA ILE A 143 21.43 10.29 -2.44
C ILE A 143 22.84 10.70 -2.86
N ASP A 144 23.85 9.89 -2.58
CA ASP A 144 25.26 10.17 -2.92
C ASP A 144 25.43 10.43 -4.43
N GLY A 145 24.78 9.63 -5.27
CA GLY A 145 24.83 9.77 -6.72
C GLY A 145 24.05 10.97 -7.29
N ASN A 146 23.08 11.51 -6.55
CA ASN A 146 22.15 12.53 -7.06
C ASN A 146 22.18 13.85 -6.27
N TYR A 147 23.09 14.03 -5.31
CA TYR A 147 23.13 15.24 -4.47
C TYR A 147 23.16 16.55 -5.28
N ASN A 148 24.04 16.64 -6.28
CA ASN A 148 24.15 17.82 -7.15
C ASN A 148 22.89 18.06 -7.99
N LEU A 149 22.20 16.98 -8.39
CA LEU A 149 20.95 17.05 -9.13
C LEU A 149 19.86 17.68 -8.24
N VAL A 150 19.67 17.18 -7.02
CA VAL A 150 18.65 17.70 -6.12
C VAL A 150 18.91 19.18 -5.78
N GLY A 151 20.17 19.58 -5.62
CA GLY A 151 20.54 20.98 -5.46
C GLY A 151 20.05 21.86 -6.62
N ARG A 152 20.33 21.48 -7.87
CA ARG A 152 19.83 22.21 -9.06
C ARG A 152 18.30 22.24 -9.12
N GLN A 153 17.64 21.16 -8.70
CA GLN A 153 16.18 21.08 -8.71
C GLN A 153 15.54 22.05 -7.72
N ILE A 154 16.13 22.23 -6.52
CA ILE A 154 15.67 23.23 -5.55
C ILE A 154 15.65 24.62 -6.17
N ASP A 155 16.73 25.01 -6.86
CA ASP A 155 16.86 26.33 -7.50
C ASP A 155 15.84 26.56 -8.64
N LYS A 156 15.20 25.48 -9.11
CA LYS A 156 14.24 25.50 -10.22
C LYS A 156 12.81 25.20 -9.80
N LEU A 157 12.52 25.13 -8.51
CA LEU A 157 11.15 24.98 -8.01
C LEU A 157 10.31 26.20 -8.40
N GLN A 158 9.13 25.95 -8.97
CA GLN A 158 8.18 27.00 -9.30
C GLN A 158 7.40 27.40 -8.03
N PRO A 159 7.36 28.69 -7.62
CA PRO A 159 6.74 29.12 -6.36
C PRO A 159 5.28 28.74 -6.19
N GLU A 160 4.56 28.54 -7.29
CA GLU A 160 3.15 28.12 -7.34
C GLU A 160 2.89 26.85 -6.51
N ILE A 161 3.83 25.91 -6.44
CA ILE A 161 3.67 24.66 -5.66
C ILE A 161 3.36 24.93 -4.18
N TYR A 162 3.84 26.05 -3.63
CA TYR A 162 3.62 26.39 -2.24
C TYR A 162 2.23 27.00 -1.96
N GLU A 163 1.43 27.23 -2.99
CA GLU A 163 0.03 27.62 -2.85
C GLU A 163 -0.87 26.41 -2.59
N TYR A 164 -0.39 25.20 -2.86
CA TYR A 164 -1.22 24.00 -2.80
C TYR A 164 -1.46 23.56 -1.36
N GLU A 165 -2.69 23.15 -1.09
CA GLU A 165 -3.11 22.64 0.19
C GLU A 165 -4.12 21.51 0.02
N SER A 166 -4.14 20.62 1.00
CA SER A 166 -5.18 19.61 1.10
C SER A 166 -5.39 19.29 2.56
N SER A 167 -6.66 19.21 2.97
CA SER A 167 -7.00 18.60 4.26
C SER A 167 -6.37 19.26 5.49
N GLY A 168 -6.14 20.58 5.43
CA GLY A 168 -5.48 21.35 6.50
C GLY A 168 -3.96 21.37 6.41
N PHE A 169 -3.33 20.62 5.51
CA PHE A 169 -1.90 20.68 5.22
C PHE A 169 -1.62 21.61 4.06
N LYS A 170 -0.63 22.49 4.22
CA LYS A 170 -0.20 23.44 3.19
C LYS A 170 1.24 23.17 2.80
N LEU A 171 1.53 23.13 1.51
CA LEU A 171 2.91 23.04 1.03
C LEU A 171 3.72 24.27 1.43
N SER A 172 3.07 25.42 1.67
CA SER A 172 3.71 26.62 2.21
C SER A 172 4.47 26.42 3.53
N ASP A 173 4.08 25.42 4.34
CA ASP A 173 4.75 25.11 5.60
C ASP A 173 6.20 24.66 5.39
N GLY A 174 6.55 24.20 4.19
CA GLY A 174 7.90 23.80 3.80
C GLY A 174 8.66 24.84 2.97
N LYS A 175 8.25 26.11 2.92
CA LYS A 175 8.94 27.16 2.13
C LYS A 175 10.42 27.38 2.48
N ASP A 176 10.83 26.98 3.68
CA ASP A 176 12.21 26.98 4.16
C ASP A 176 13.04 25.78 3.67
N PHE A 177 12.44 24.87 2.88
CA PHE A 177 13.12 23.74 2.28
C PHE A 177 14.28 24.20 1.40
N SER A 178 15.46 23.63 1.66
CA SER A 178 16.73 24.12 1.11
C SER A 178 17.78 23.03 1.08
N ILE A 179 18.92 23.31 0.44
CA ILE A 179 20.07 22.39 0.44
C ILE A 179 20.60 22.07 1.85
N ALA A 180 20.48 23.02 2.80
CA ALA A 180 20.82 22.78 4.19
C ALA A 180 19.90 21.71 4.83
N THR A 181 18.62 21.72 4.44
CA THR A 181 17.63 20.72 4.87
C THR A 181 18.03 19.33 4.38
N ILE A 182 18.41 19.20 3.11
CA ILE A 182 18.90 17.94 2.52
C ILE A 182 20.11 17.39 3.28
N ASN A 183 21.09 18.25 3.58
CA ASN A 183 22.28 17.85 4.33
C ASN A 183 21.94 17.33 5.73
N SER A 184 21.01 18.00 6.41
CA SER A 184 20.48 17.57 7.71
C SER A 184 19.82 16.19 7.61
N ILE A 185 18.92 16.00 6.64
CA ILE A 185 18.20 14.74 6.41
C ILE A 185 19.18 13.60 6.08
N TYR A 186 20.14 13.83 5.18
CA TYR A 186 21.17 12.84 4.85
C TYR A 186 21.96 12.41 6.10
N GLY A 187 22.33 13.35 6.96
CA GLY A 187 22.94 13.06 8.26
C GLY A 187 22.05 12.20 9.17
N LYS A 188 20.74 12.49 9.21
CA LYS A 188 19.75 11.72 9.98
C LYS A 188 19.59 10.29 9.44
N ILE A 189 19.50 10.08 8.12
CA ILE A 189 19.44 8.75 7.49
C ILE A 189 20.69 7.93 7.83
N ARG A 190 21.89 8.54 7.78
CA ARG A 190 23.13 7.84 8.16
C ARG A 190 23.13 7.42 9.63
N ARG A 191 22.59 8.25 10.53
CA ARG A 191 22.44 7.91 11.95
C ARG A 191 21.43 6.79 12.15
N LEU A 192 20.29 6.87 11.46
CA LEU A 192 19.25 5.84 11.46
C LEU A 192 19.84 4.50 11.02
N ASN A 193 20.57 4.44 9.90
CA ASN A 193 21.19 3.20 9.40
C ASN A 193 22.07 2.50 10.46
N ARG A 194 22.83 3.28 11.25
CA ARG A 194 23.71 2.74 12.31
C ARG A 194 22.95 2.25 13.53
N LYS A 195 21.85 2.94 13.89
CA LYS A 195 21.08 2.68 15.11
C LYS A 195 19.99 1.62 14.90
N TYR A 196 19.38 1.58 13.73
CA TYR A 196 18.19 0.78 13.44
C TYR A 196 18.41 -0.73 13.66
N ARG A 197 19.62 -1.21 13.35
CA ARG A 197 20.02 -2.62 13.60
C ARG A 197 20.04 -3.02 15.08
N LYS A 198 19.97 -2.05 16.00
CA LYS A 198 19.99 -2.25 17.46
C LYS A 198 18.62 -2.03 18.11
N ILE A 199 17.61 -1.65 17.32
CA ILE A 199 16.24 -1.49 17.80
C ILE A 199 15.65 -2.89 18.03
N ASP A 200 14.70 -3.00 18.96
CA ASP A 200 13.96 -4.23 19.21
C ASP A 200 13.30 -4.79 17.93
N LEU A 201 13.23 -6.12 17.81
CA LEU A 201 12.72 -6.77 16.60
C LEU A 201 11.23 -6.48 16.38
N ASP A 202 10.42 -6.43 17.44
CA ASP A 202 8.98 -6.18 17.31
C ASP A 202 8.73 -4.75 16.81
N ILE A 203 9.51 -3.79 17.32
CA ILE A 203 9.48 -2.40 16.81
C ILE A 203 9.90 -2.36 15.34
N GLN A 204 10.95 -3.08 14.94
CA GLN A 204 11.39 -3.12 13.54
C GLN A 204 10.32 -3.73 12.61
N ILE A 205 9.61 -4.77 13.07
CA ILE A 205 8.50 -5.39 12.34
C ILE A 205 7.36 -4.39 12.19
N GLU A 206 6.98 -3.72 13.28
CA GLU A 206 5.90 -2.73 13.27
C GLU A 206 6.21 -1.54 12.34
N HIS A 207 7.41 -0.98 12.47
CA HIS A 207 7.97 0.02 11.56
C HIS A 207 7.89 -0.42 10.09
N ARG A 208 8.28 -1.67 9.81
CA ARG A 208 8.26 -2.22 8.45
C ARG A 208 6.85 -2.36 7.91
N ILE A 209 5.90 -2.85 8.71
CA ILE A 209 4.50 -3.02 8.32
C ILE A 209 3.86 -1.67 8.04
N LEU A 210 4.03 -0.67 8.92
CA LEU A 210 3.46 0.66 8.68
C LEU A 210 4.08 1.32 7.44
N ALA A 211 5.40 1.21 7.25
CA ALA A 211 6.05 1.79 6.08
C ALA A 211 5.62 1.13 4.75
N LEU A 212 5.37 -0.18 4.75
CA LEU A 212 4.78 -0.87 3.59
C LEU A 212 3.32 -0.48 3.38
N PHE A 213 2.57 -0.29 4.46
CA PHE A 213 1.18 0.15 4.40
C PHE A 213 1.06 1.54 3.74
N ILE A 214 1.76 2.56 4.26
CA ILE A 214 1.70 3.92 3.70
C ILE A 214 2.22 3.96 2.24
N TYR A 215 3.24 3.16 1.91
CA TYR A 215 3.72 3.02 0.54
C TYR A 215 2.65 2.43 -0.39
N SER A 216 1.95 1.39 0.06
CA SER A 216 0.88 0.74 -0.70
C SER A 216 -0.31 1.68 -0.89
N ILE A 217 -0.67 2.46 0.14
CA ILE A 217 -1.71 3.50 0.04
C ILE A 217 -1.34 4.52 -1.03
N LEU A 218 -0.10 5.04 -1.02
CA LEU A 218 0.35 6.00 -2.04
C LEU A 218 0.24 5.39 -3.45
N LEU A 219 0.78 4.18 -3.66
CA LEU A 219 0.74 3.51 -4.96
C LEU A 219 -0.69 3.30 -5.49
N GLU A 220 -1.60 2.84 -4.62
CA GLU A 220 -2.99 2.61 -5.02
C GLU A 220 -3.71 3.93 -5.31
N SER A 221 -3.46 4.98 -4.50
CA SER A 221 -4.06 6.30 -4.72
C SER A 221 -3.54 7.02 -5.98
N ASP A 222 -2.25 6.88 -6.31
CA ASP A 222 -1.60 7.56 -7.44
C ASP A 222 -1.86 6.84 -8.78
N LYS A 223 -1.88 5.50 -8.80
CA LYS A 223 -2.03 4.75 -10.05
C LYS A 223 -3.44 4.23 -10.27
N ALA A 224 -3.95 3.53 -9.27
CA ALA A 224 -5.13 2.70 -9.41
C ALA A 224 -6.38 3.60 -9.52
N TYR A 225 -6.53 4.54 -8.59
CA TYR A 225 -7.69 5.43 -8.52
C TYR A 225 -7.78 6.43 -9.68
N LEU A 226 -6.65 6.74 -10.33
CA LEU A 226 -6.59 7.66 -11.48
C LEU A 226 -6.71 6.95 -12.83
N ALA A 227 -6.52 5.63 -12.89
CA ALA A 227 -6.65 4.85 -14.12
C ALA A 227 -8.12 4.52 -14.49
N SER A 228 -9.10 4.95 -13.70
CA SER A 228 -10.52 4.73 -13.97
C SER A 228 -11.25 6.05 -14.21
N ASP A 229 -11.86 6.16 -15.39
CA ASP A 229 -12.76 7.27 -15.74
C ASP A 229 -14.05 7.29 -14.89
N ASN A 230 -14.29 6.24 -14.09
CA ASN A 230 -15.47 6.10 -13.25
C ASN A 230 -15.08 5.72 -11.80
N PRO A 231 -15.12 6.68 -10.85
CA PRO A 231 -14.82 6.42 -9.44
C PRO A 231 -15.61 5.25 -8.81
N LYS A 232 -16.80 4.91 -9.33
CA LYS A 232 -17.59 3.77 -8.86
C LYS A 232 -16.99 2.41 -9.20
N GLN A 233 -16.14 2.31 -10.23
CA GLN A 233 -15.43 1.07 -10.54
C GLN A 233 -14.40 0.71 -9.46
N TYR A 234 -13.93 1.71 -8.70
CA TYR A 234 -13.06 1.54 -7.54
C TYR A 234 -13.82 1.41 -6.21
N GLU A 235 -15.15 1.32 -6.22
CA GLU A 235 -15.91 0.89 -5.03
C GLU A 235 -15.54 -0.56 -4.70
N ARG A 236 -14.60 -0.69 -3.76
CA ARG A 236 -14.05 -1.94 -3.23
C ARG A 236 -14.93 -2.49 -2.11
N ASP A 237 -16.25 -2.49 -2.32
CA ASP A 237 -17.16 -3.09 -1.35
C ASP A 237 -16.78 -4.57 -1.19
N PRO A 238 -16.54 -5.03 0.06
CA PRO A 238 -16.28 -6.42 0.33
C PRO A 238 -17.39 -7.29 -0.26
N ARG A 239 -17.02 -8.31 -1.04
CA ARG A 239 -17.99 -9.30 -1.51
C ARG A 239 -18.46 -10.12 -0.32
N ASP A 240 -19.77 -10.35 -0.25
CA ASP A 240 -20.33 -11.31 0.69
C ASP A 240 -20.01 -12.72 0.19
N ILE A 241 -19.21 -13.44 0.97
CA ILE A 241 -18.82 -14.82 0.68
C ILE A 241 -19.48 -15.69 1.75
N PRO A 242 -20.47 -16.53 1.41
CA PRO A 242 -21.11 -17.40 2.38
C PRO A 242 -20.10 -18.35 3.03
N ASP A 243 -20.19 -18.49 4.35
CA ASP A 243 -19.28 -19.29 5.17
C ASP A 243 -19.56 -20.80 5.14
N ASP A 244 -20.64 -21.20 4.46
CA ASP A 244 -21.07 -22.58 4.27
C ASP A 244 -20.76 -23.14 2.87
N LEU A 245 -20.06 -22.39 2.01
CA LEU A 245 -19.77 -22.82 0.63
C LEU A 245 -19.02 -24.16 0.60
N VAL A 246 -18.04 -24.34 1.48
CA VAL A 246 -17.30 -25.59 1.58
C VAL A 246 -18.18 -26.71 2.12
N ASP A 247 -19.04 -26.44 3.11
CA ASP A 247 -19.99 -27.44 3.65
C ASP A 247 -20.92 -27.96 2.55
N ARG A 248 -21.44 -27.05 1.72
CA ARG A 248 -22.28 -27.41 0.57
C ARG A 248 -21.53 -28.23 -0.46
N TYR A 249 -20.28 -27.90 -0.74
CA TYR A 249 -19.45 -28.65 -1.68
C TYR A 249 -19.11 -30.05 -1.15
N LEU A 250 -18.78 -30.20 0.14
CA LEU A 250 -18.46 -31.50 0.75
C LEU A 250 -19.62 -32.50 0.61
N LYS A 251 -20.88 -32.05 0.69
CA LYS A 251 -22.07 -32.88 0.47
C LYS A 251 -22.19 -33.46 -0.94
N THR A 252 -21.46 -32.91 -1.92
CA THR A 252 -21.45 -33.40 -3.31
C THR A 252 -20.37 -34.45 -3.56
N LEU A 253 -19.43 -34.64 -2.62
CA LEU A 253 -18.33 -35.59 -2.75
C LEU A 253 -18.74 -36.98 -2.26
N ASN A 254 -18.07 -38.02 -2.77
CA ASN A 254 -18.26 -39.36 -2.24
C ASN A 254 -17.68 -39.46 -0.82
N THR A 255 -18.52 -39.89 0.13
CA THR A 255 -18.19 -40.02 1.55
C THR A 255 -17.81 -41.45 1.96
N GLU A 256 -17.75 -42.41 1.03
CA GLU A 256 -17.44 -43.81 1.34
C GLU A 256 -15.96 -44.02 1.72
N GLY A 257 -15.71 -44.92 2.68
CA GLY A 257 -14.39 -45.40 3.08
C GLY A 257 -13.82 -44.77 4.36
N ASP A 258 -13.02 -45.54 5.10
CA ASP A 258 -12.50 -45.20 6.43
C ASP A 258 -11.77 -43.84 6.48
N ILE A 259 -11.08 -43.47 5.41
CA ILE A 259 -10.38 -42.17 5.33
C ILE A 259 -11.35 -40.98 5.34
N ASN A 260 -12.57 -41.15 4.85
CA ASN A 260 -13.58 -40.09 4.84
C ASN A 260 -14.20 -39.89 6.22
N GLU A 261 -14.26 -40.93 7.06
CA GLU A 261 -14.64 -40.78 8.47
C GLU A 261 -13.61 -39.95 9.24
N GLU A 262 -12.31 -40.22 9.02
CA GLU A 262 -11.22 -39.43 9.63
C GLU A 262 -11.23 -37.98 9.14
N ARG A 263 -11.51 -37.75 7.84
CA ARG A 263 -11.71 -36.40 7.30
C ARG A 263 -12.88 -35.68 7.97
N GLY A 264 -14.00 -36.37 8.15
CA GLY A 264 -15.19 -35.83 8.82
C GLY A 264 -14.88 -35.42 10.26
N ARG A 265 -14.23 -36.29 11.03
CA ARG A 265 -13.80 -35.99 12.40
C ARG A 265 -12.86 -34.79 12.46
N ALA A 266 -11.80 -34.77 11.64
CA ALA A 266 -10.86 -33.65 11.59
C ALA A 266 -11.54 -32.33 11.22
N TYR A 267 -12.55 -32.39 10.33
CA TYR A 267 -13.33 -31.23 9.92
C TYR A 267 -14.20 -30.71 11.06
N GLU A 268 -15.00 -31.57 11.69
CA GLU A 268 -15.89 -31.19 12.79
C GLU A 268 -15.13 -30.59 13.97
N GLU A 269 -14.04 -31.23 14.39
CA GLU A 269 -13.19 -30.77 15.49
C GLU A 269 -12.64 -29.36 15.21
N THR A 270 -11.96 -29.18 14.07
CA THR A 270 -11.32 -27.91 13.70
C THR A 270 -12.32 -26.77 13.47
N ILE A 271 -13.50 -27.07 12.90
CA ILE A 271 -14.52 -26.06 12.64
C ILE A 271 -15.25 -25.66 13.93
N SER A 272 -15.44 -26.57 14.88
CA SER A 272 -16.08 -26.27 16.16
C SER A 272 -15.32 -25.21 16.97
N ASP A 273 -14.00 -25.19 16.86
CA ASP A 273 -13.13 -24.23 17.55
C ASP A 273 -13.30 -22.78 17.07
N VAL A 274 -13.74 -22.57 15.82
CA VAL A 274 -13.88 -21.22 15.22
C VAL A 274 -14.79 -20.30 16.03
N GLY A 275 -15.77 -20.86 16.76
CA GLY A 275 -16.69 -20.08 17.60
C GLY A 275 -16.22 -19.86 19.04
N ILE A 276 -15.10 -20.46 19.45
CA ILE A 276 -14.74 -20.59 20.88
C ILE A 276 -13.58 -19.67 21.27
N PHE A 277 -12.51 -19.62 20.47
CA PHE A 277 -11.33 -18.82 20.81
C PHE A 277 -11.61 -17.30 20.75
N PRO A 278 -10.92 -16.46 21.54
CA PRO A 278 -11.09 -15.02 21.49
C PRO A 278 -10.46 -14.44 20.21
N LEU A 279 -11.13 -13.48 19.54
CA LEU A 279 -10.62 -12.85 18.31
C LEU A 279 -9.33 -12.02 18.52
N THR A 280 -8.93 -11.79 19.77
CA THR A 280 -7.64 -11.19 20.14
C THR A 280 -6.47 -12.15 19.89
N GLU A 281 -6.71 -13.46 19.89
CA GLU A 281 -5.74 -14.45 19.41
C GLU A 281 -5.72 -14.39 17.89
N ARG A 282 -4.62 -13.90 17.31
CA ARG A 282 -4.50 -13.64 15.86
C ARG A 282 -3.76 -14.72 15.09
N ILE A 283 -3.04 -15.60 15.78
CA ILE A 283 -2.16 -16.61 15.17
C ILE A 283 -2.66 -17.98 15.57
N HIS A 284 -3.04 -18.79 14.59
CA HIS A 284 -3.53 -20.15 14.77
C HIS A 284 -2.77 -21.12 13.85
N SER A 285 -2.70 -22.38 14.26
CA SER A 285 -2.07 -23.45 13.47
C SER A 285 -2.98 -24.67 13.38
N ILE A 286 -3.24 -25.13 12.15
CA ILE A 286 -3.95 -26.38 11.89
C ILE A 286 -2.91 -27.42 11.44
N THR A 287 -2.67 -28.45 12.26
CA THR A 287 -1.71 -29.51 11.96
C THR A 287 -2.45 -30.80 11.65
N LEU A 288 -2.37 -31.25 10.39
CA LEU A 288 -3.05 -32.46 9.93
C LEU A 288 -2.08 -33.38 9.17
N PRO A 289 -2.27 -34.70 9.21
CA PRO A 289 -1.66 -35.62 8.25
C PRO A 289 -2.03 -35.33 6.81
N THR A 290 -1.20 -35.77 5.86
CA THR A 290 -1.52 -35.73 4.43
C THR A 290 -2.75 -36.61 4.15
N GLY A 291 -3.63 -36.14 3.28
CA GLY A 291 -4.83 -36.89 2.90
C GLY A 291 -6.08 -36.58 3.72
N LEU A 292 -5.99 -35.91 4.88
CA LEU A 292 -7.15 -35.51 5.70
C LEU A 292 -7.85 -34.22 5.26
N GLY A 293 -7.68 -33.79 4.00
CA GLY A 293 -8.49 -32.70 3.43
C GLY A 293 -8.08 -31.27 3.84
N LYS A 294 -6.80 -31.03 4.15
CA LYS A 294 -6.24 -29.72 4.54
C LYS A 294 -6.78 -28.54 3.72
N THR A 295 -6.81 -28.66 2.40
CA THR A 295 -7.22 -27.57 1.50
C THR A 295 -8.64 -27.09 1.75
N LEU A 296 -9.61 -28.02 1.80
CA LEU A 296 -11.02 -27.68 2.03
C LEU A 296 -11.25 -27.28 3.50
N LEU A 297 -10.58 -27.94 4.44
CA LEU A 297 -10.69 -27.61 5.85
C LEU A 297 -10.16 -26.21 6.17
N SER A 298 -8.96 -25.85 5.70
CA SER A 298 -8.41 -24.50 5.84
C SER A 298 -9.29 -23.45 5.17
N ALA A 299 -9.86 -23.76 3.99
CA ALA A 299 -10.79 -22.86 3.31
C ALA A 299 -12.08 -22.64 4.11
N SER A 300 -12.68 -23.70 4.65
CA SER A 300 -13.87 -23.60 5.49
C SER A 300 -13.59 -22.80 6.77
N TRP A 301 -12.49 -23.13 7.45
CA TRP A 301 -12.05 -22.45 8.66
C TRP A 301 -11.90 -20.95 8.45
N VAL A 302 -11.21 -20.52 7.37
CA VAL A 302 -11.00 -19.09 7.10
C VAL A 302 -12.28 -18.37 6.67
N LEU A 303 -13.20 -19.03 5.94
CA LEU A 303 -14.48 -18.42 5.55
C LEU A 303 -15.39 -18.19 6.77
N LYS A 304 -15.46 -19.17 7.68
CA LYS A 304 -16.20 -19.05 8.93
C LYS A 304 -15.58 -18.02 9.86
N LEU A 305 -14.25 -18.01 10.00
CA LEU A 305 -13.55 -16.99 10.78
C LEU A 305 -13.78 -15.59 10.20
N ARG A 306 -13.69 -15.42 8.88
CA ARG A 306 -14.01 -14.14 8.20
C ARG A 306 -15.42 -13.69 8.53
N LYS A 307 -16.42 -14.59 8.47
CA LYS A 307 -17.81 -14.25 8.77
C LYS A 307 -18.03 -13.91 10.24
N ARG A 308 -17.28 -14.56 11.15
CA ARG A 308 -17.27 -14.21 12.58
C ARG A 308 -16.69 -12.81 12.80
N ILE A 309 -15.52 -12.52 12.20
CA ILE A 309 -14.90 -11.19 12.26
C ILE A 309 -15.83 -10.13 11.67
N GLU A 310 -16.49 -10.37 10.54
CA GLU A 310 -17.48 -9.45 9.94
C GLU A 310 -18.67 -9.12 10.84
N ARG A 311 -19.04 -10.03 11.76
CA ARG A 311 -20.16 -9.82 12.68
C ARG A 311 -19.73 -9.06 13.94
N GLU A 312 -18.50 -9.32 14.40
CA GLU A 312 -17.95 -8.75 15.64
C GLU A 312 -17.18 -7.43 15.39
N ASP A 313 -16.62 -7.25 14.21
CA ASP A 313 -15.86 -6.09 13.75
C ASP A 313 -16.55 -5.46 12.52
N VAL A 314 -16.35 -4.16 12.28
CA VAL A 314 -17.01 -3.42 11.19
C VAL A 314 -16.33 -3.67 9.84
N VAL A 315 -15.25 -4.45 9.80
CA VAL A 315 -14.44 -4.66 8.60
C VAL A 315 -14.45 -6.12 8.16
N ALA A 316 -14.82 -6.35 6.90
CA ALA A 316 -14.70 -7.66 6.26
C ALA A 316 -13.25 -7.89 5.76
N PRO A 317 -12.48 -8.81 6.38
CA PRO A 317 -11.08 -8.99 6.03
C PRO A 317 -10.91 -9.64 4.65
N LYS A 318 -9.80 -9.29 3.98
CA LYS A 318 -9.34 -9.96 2.76
C LYS A 318 -8.64 -11.27 3.14
N ILE A 319 -8.98 -12.35 2.44
CA ILE A 319 -8.29 -13.64 2.58
C ILE A 319 -7.11 -13.66 1.63
N ILE A 320 -5.92 -13.93 2.17
CA ILE A 320 -4.68 -14.10 1.40
C ILE A 320 -4.16 -15.51 1.71
N VAL A 321 -4.04 -16.34 0.67
CA VAL A 321 -3.52 -17.70 0.79
C VAL A 321 -2.11 -17.72 0.18
N SER A 322 -1.11 -18.06 0.99
CA SER A 322 0.28 -18.17 0.57
C SER A 322 0.70 -19.62 0.57
N LEU A 323 1.14 -20.13 -0.59
CA LEU A 323 1.51 -21.53 -0.79
C LEU A 323 2.93 -21.62 -1.38
N PRO A 324 3.74 -22.60 -0.96
CA PRO A 324 5.18 -22.63 -1.28
C PRO A 324 5.54 -23.15 -2.68
N PHE A 325 4.63 -23.86 -3.37
CA PHE A 325 4.94 -24.51 -4.64
C PHE A 325 3.87 -24.27 -5.70
N PHE A 326 4.30 -24.05 -6.94
CA PHE A 326 3.43 -23.82 -8.10
C PHE A 326 2.37 -24.92 -8.27
N SER A 327 2.78 -26.19 -8.21
CA SER A 327 1.87 -27.34 -8.34
C SER A 327 0.80 -27.38 -7.24
N ILE A 328 1.10 -26.91 -6.03
CA ILE A 328 0.13 -26.83 -4.93
C ILE A 328 -0.83 -25.66 -5.15
N ILE A 329 -0.35 -24.54 -5.71
CA ILE A 329 -1.19 -23.40 -6.06
C ILE A 329 -2.21 -23.82 -7.12
N GLU A 330 -1.79 -24.46 -8.21
CA GLU A 330 -2.70 -24.91 -9.28
C GLU A 330 -3.74 -25.90 -8.77
N GLN A 331 -3.33 -26.90 -7.98
CA GLN A 331 -4.26 -27.86 -7.38
C GLN A 331 -5.25 -27.18 -6.43
N THR A 332 -4.80 -26.18 -5.67
CA THR A 332 -5.67 -25.41 -4.77
C THR A 332 -6.62 -24.53 -5.55
N ASP A 333 -6.17 -23.92 -6.65
CA ASP A 333 -6.97 -23.10 -7.55
C ASP A 333 -8.15 -23.87 -8.14
N ASP A 334 -7.89 -25.07 -8.65
CA ASP A 334 -8.91 -25.98 -9.16
C ASP A 334 -9.93 -26.35 -8.09
N VAL A 335 -9.49 -26.62 -6.87
CA VAL A 335 -10.38 -26.95 -5.74
C VAL A 335 -11.22 -25.73 -5.33
N TYR A 336 -10.62 -24.53 -5.31
CA TYR A 336 -11.28 -23.30 -4.90
C TYR A 336 -12.38 -22.90 -5.88
N LYS A 337 -12.09 -22.93 -7.19
CA LYS A 337 -13.09 -22.66 -8.23
C LYS A 337 -14.29 -23.61 -8.16
N LYS A 338 -14.08 -24.89 -7.79
CA LYS A 338 -15.16 -25.88 -7.64
C LYS A 338 -16.14 -25.52 -6.52
N PHE A 339 -15.67 -25.17 -5.32
CA PHE A 339 -16.59 -24.84 -4.22
C PHE A 339 -17.15 -23.42 -4.32
N LEU A 340 -16.42 -22.47 -4.91
CA LEU A 340 -16.92 -21.12 -5.18
C LEU A 340 -18.01 -21.15 -6.27
N GLY A 341 -17.87 -22.04 -7.25
CA GLY A 341 -18.89 -22.37 -8.24
C GLY A 341 -19.51 -21.13 -8.91
N ALA A 342 -20.84 -21.01 -8.81
CA ALA A 342 -21.60 -19.91 -9.43
C ALA A 342 -21.18 -18.52 -8.93
N LEU A 343 -20.67 -18.39 -7.70
CA LEU A 343 -20.18 -17.11 -7.18
C LEU A 343 -18.93 -16.66 -7.94
N TYR A 344 -18.01 -17.60 -8.20
CA TYR A 344 -16.83 -17.31 -9.04
C TYR A 344 -17.22 -17.01 -10.48
N GLU A 345 -18.18 -17.71 -11.06
CA GLU A 345 -18.63 -17.42 -12.43
C GLU A 345 -19.24 -16.03 -12.58
N LYS A 346 -19.90 -15.51 -11.52
CA LYS A 346 -20.49 -14.18 -11.51
C LYS A 346 -19.45 -13.07 -11.34
N ASP A 347 -18.51 -13.24 -10.42
CA ASP A 347 -17.62 -12.16 -9.97
C ASP A 347 -16.16 -12.30 -10.45
N LYS A 348 -15.78 -13.47 -10.99
CA LYS A 348 -14.46 -13.78 -11.56
C LYS A 348 -13.31 -13.30 -10.64
N ASP A 349 -12.32 -12.60 -11.20
CA ASP A 349 -11.12 -12.13 -10.50
C ASP A 349 -11.42 -11.13 -9.38
N ARG A 350 -12.61 -10.52 -9.36
CA ARG A 350 -13.05 -9.65 -8.24
C ARG A 350 -13.34 -10.46 -6.98
N LEU A 351 -13.74 -11.73 -7.11
CA LEU A 351 -13.96 -12.63 -5.99
C LEU A 351 -12.67 -13.35 -5.58
N TYR A 352 -11.99 -13.94 -6.55
CA TYR A 352 -10.87 -14.84 -6.29
C TYR A 352 -9.92 -14.83 -7.48
N MET A 353 -8.63 -14.70 -7.21
CA MET A 353 -7.58 -14.59 -8.24
C MET A 353 -6.32 -15.30 -7.72
N PRO A 354 -5.90 -16.41 -8.33
CA PRO A 354 -4.59 -17.01 -8.05
C PRO A 354 -3.49 -16.09 -8.58
N ARG A 355 -2.35 -16.03 -7.87
CA ARG A 355 -1.16 -15.31 -8.34
C ARG A 355 0.10 -16.11 -8.07
N TYR A 356 1.05 -16.00 -8.99
CA TYR A 356 2.37 -16.59 -8.89
C TYR A 356 3.39 -15.46 -8.77
N SER A 357 4.28 -15.51 -7.78
CA SER A 357 5.25 -14.44 -7.52
C SER A 357 6.28 -14.23 -8.65
N ILE A 358 6.24 -15.06 -9.71
CA ILE A 358 7.20 -15.12 -10.82
C ILE A 358 6.53 -14.82 -12.18
N SER A 359 5.20 -14.66 -12.25
CA SER A 359 4.51 -14.38 -13.52
C SER A 359 4.25 -12.88 -13.71
N ASP A 360 4.56 -12.35 -14.89
CA ASP A 360 4.21 -10.99 -15.30
C ASP A 360 2.68 -10.76 -15.29
N PHE A 361 2.28 -9.49 -15.21
CA PHE A 361 0.88 -9.07 -15.18
C PHE A 361 0.25 -9.21 -16.58
N GLU A 362 -0.71 -10.13 -16.73
CA GLU A 362 -1.70 -10.07 -17.82
C GLU A 362 -3.10 -10.01 -17.23
N TYR A 363 -3.80 -8.89 -17.41
CA TYR A 363 -5.22 -8.79 -17.11
C TYR A 363 -6.00 -9.40 -18.29
N GLN A 364 -6.80 -10.44 -18.04
CA GLN A 364 -7.79 -10.88 -19.02
C GLN A 364 -9.03 -9.97 -18.93
N ASN A 365 -8.98 -8.88 -19.71
CA ASN A 365 -10.09 -7.98 -20.06
C ASN A 365 -10.83 -7.28 -18.90
N GLY A 366 -10.71 -5.94 -18.85
CA GLY A 366 -11.63 -5.06 -18.12
C GLY A 366 -12.94 -4.85 -18.86
#